data_AF-A0A8K0VR63-F1
#
_entry.id   AF-A0A8K0VR63-F1
#
_cell.length_a   1.000
_cell.length_b   1.000
_cell.length_c   1.000
_cell.angle_alpha   90.00
_cell.angle_beta   90.00
_cell.angle_gamma   90.00
#
_symmetry.space_group_name_H-M   'P 1'
#
loop_
_entity.id
_entity.type
_entity.pdbx_description
1 polymer ?
#
loop_
_entity_poly.entity_id
_entity_poly.type
_entity_poly.pdbx_seq_one_letter_code
_entity_poly.pdbx_strand_id
1 'polypeptide(L)'
;MYTFLFDQTPPDSPQLEPSVASSDDCHEHLLDKMILPLHLPVQTEEPNIDECVQEPECISLEFIVESDELLWHNVPLMNLIARYGTPLKLTYMPSISAQIQHAKSSFKRALRRHAYQGRYTYCYPTKSSHFRFVLDEVLRNDVHLETSSTFDISIVRELYQTGKIDKRTCIICNGHKQKLYTDQIGELIEDGFNVIPVIDSLREIEAYTETATDTVHVGIRIAIDEPRSLPFRTSRLGVRYSEVSTLYRTRIHNDSKLKLKMLHFFVESGIRDCAYFWSELSCFVYKYCELRKICADLDSINIGGGLPNSRSLGFKYDFGAIIDRIVGMIASICDRHSIPVPHLFTEFGSYTVGESGATFYEVTEQKQQNAKELWYMIDGSFITQLPDIWALKQHFICLPLNNWSNAHRKVMLGGLTCDSKDYYPSGDDSTGVNLPTFDRERQKQYIGFFHTGAYQEALGGYGGISHCLIPAPAHVLVEKNSEGRLSHCQFRPQQDSRDMFRHLGYTSPSTPS
;
A
#
# COMPACT_ATOMS: atom_id res chain seq x y z
N MET A 1 -10.13 -32.76 -26.21
CA MET A 1 -9.28 -32.42 -27.37
C MET A 1 -10.12 -31.54 -28.30
N TYR A 2 -10.15 -30.23 -28.07
CA TYR A 2 -10.88 -29.30 -28.93
C TYR A 2 -10.03 -28.05 -29.11
N THR A 3 -9.42 -27.98 -30.29
CA THR A 3 -8.61 -26.88 -30.82
C THR A 3 -9.55 -25.96 -31.58
N PHE A 4 -9.50 -24.65 -31.31
CA PHE A 4 -10.07 -23.65 -32.22
C PHE A 4 -8.97 -22.64 -32.58
N LEU A 5 -8.60 -22.70 -33.86
CA LEU A 5 -7.77 -21.74 -34.59
C LEU A 5 -8.61 -20.48 -34.87
N PHE A 6 -8.03 -19.30 -34.63
CA PHE A 6 -8.47 -18.07 -35.27
C PHE A 6 -7.29 -17.49 -36.05
N ASP A 7 -7.44 -17.52 -37.36
CA ASP A 7 -6.79 -16.63 -38.31
C ASP A 7 -7.87 -15.67 -38.79
N GLN A 8 -7.54 -14.39 -39.02
CA GLN A 8 -8.14 -13.42 -39.95
C GLN A 8 -7.60 -12.00 -39.66
N THR A 9 -6.63 -11.55 -40.45
CA THR A 9 -6.46 -10.13 -40.84
C THR A 9 -7.40 -9.78 -41.99
N PRO A 10 -7.90 -8.53 -42.12
CA PRO A 10 -7.36 -7.59 -43.15
C PRO A 10 -7.60 -6.08 -42.81
N PRO A 11 -7.54 -5.10 -43.75
CA PRO A 11 -6.36 -4.45 -44.35
C PRO A 11 -6.34 -2.90 -44.20
N ASP A 12 -5.33 -2.25 -44.78
CA ASP A 12 -4.93 -0.83 -44.70
C ASP A 12 -5.86 0.26 -45.32
N SER A 13 -5.58 1.51 -44.86
CA SER A 13 -5.62 2.85 -45.53
C SER A 13 -6.80 3.82 -45.21
N PRO A 14 -6.69 5.17 -45.38
CA PRO A 14 -5.55 6.12 -45.34
C PRO A 14 -5.81 7.37 -44.41
N GLN A 15 -4.83 8.29 -44.38
CA GLN A 15 -4.68 9.52 -43.55
C GLN A 15 -5.81 10.57 -43.62
N LEU A 16 -6.06 11.27 -42.49
CA LEU A 16 -6.43 12.70 -42.42
C LEU A 16 -6.33 13.26 -40.98
N GLU A 17 -5.59 14.35 -40.82
CA GLU A 17 -5.54 15.24 -39.64
C GLU A 17 -6.66 16.32 -39.72
N PRO A 18 -7.14 16.88 -38.58
CA PRO A 18 -6.43 18.00 -37.96
C PRO A 18 -6.39 18.01 -36.42
N SER A 19 -5.23 18.47 -35.92
CA SER A 19 -4.91 19.11 -34.63
C SER A 19 -5.97 19.10 -33.50
N VAL A 20 -5.72 18.27 -32.49
CA VAL A 20 -6.22 18.43 -31.11
C VAL A 20 -5.04 18.07 -30.20
N ALA A 21 -4.59 19.02 -29.36
CA ALA A 21 -3.46 18.84 -28.44
C ALA A 21 -3.61 17.53 -27.62
N SER A 22 -2.69 16.59 -27.83
CA SER A 22 -2.57 15.34 -27.07
C SER A 22 -1.72 15.55 -25.82
N SER A 23 -1.67 14.57 -24.91
CA SER A 23 -0.75 14.60 -23.76
C SER A 23 0.73 14.65 -24.15
N ASP A 24 1.05 14.39 -25.42
CA ASP A 24 2.40 14.53 -25.98
C ASP A 24 2.92 15.97 -25.90
N ASP A 25 2.04 16.99 -25.98
CA ASP A 25 2.45 18.41 -25.86
C ASP A 25 3.02 18.77 -24.48
N CYS A 26 2.66 18.03 -23.42
CA CYS A 26 3.30 18.20 -22.10
C CYS A 26 4.71 17.61 -22.11
N HIS A 27 4.93 16.47 -22.75
CA HIS A 27 6.24 15.80 -22.78
C HIS A 27 7.21 16.46 -23.76
N GLU A 28 6.77 16.94 -24.93
CA GLU A 28 7.65 17.56 -25.95
C GLU A 28 8.11 18.97 -25.57
N HIS A 29 7.30 19.76 -24.84
CA HIS A 29 7.71 21.11 -24.42
C HIS A 29 8.53 21.16 -23.12
N LEU A 30 8.54 20.09 -22.31
CA LEU A 30 9.20 20.06 -21.00
C LEU A 30 10.63 19.52 -21.03
N LEU A 31 10.96 18.64 -21.98
CA LEU A 31 12.30 18.02 -22.03
C LEU A 31 13.42 18.99 -22.39
N ASP A 32 13.13 20.05 -23.16
CA ASP A 32 14.17 20.93 -23.71
C ASP A 32 14.50 22.19 -22.88
N LYS A 33 13.77 22.49 -21.78
CA LYS A 33 13.98 23.76 -21.06
C LYS A 33 14.22 23.70 -19.56
N MET A 34 14.02 22.59 -18.84
CA MET A 34 14.07 22.64 -17.37
C MET A 34 14.65 21.41 -16.65
N ILE A 35 15.81 20.91 -17.09
CA ILE A 35 16.63 20.02 -16.27
C ILE A 35 17.94 20.73 -15.91
N LEU A 36 17.98 21.32 -14.71
CA LEU A 36 19.25 21.64 -14.04
C LEU A 36 19.88 20.30 -13.63
N PRO A 37 21.11 19.96 -14.05
CA PRO A 37 21.72 18.69 -13.70
C PRO A 37 22.29 18.78 -12.28
N LEU A 38 21.45 18.51 -11.28
CA LEU A 38 21.94 18.11 -9.96
C LEU A 38 22.04 16.58 -9.95
N HIS A 39 23.17 16.09 -10.45
CA HIS A 39 23.56 14.68 -10.30
C HIS A 39 23.95 14.43 -8.84
N LEU A 40 22.99 14.04 -8.02
CA LEU A 40 23.25 13.21 -6.86
C LEU A 40 22.82 11.79 -7.23
N PRO A 41 23.70 10.78 -7.14
CA PRO A 41 23.31 9.40 -7.35
C PRO A 41 22.50 8.96 -6.12
N VAL A 42 21.19 9.15 -6.15
CA VAL A 42 20.29 8.46 -5.23
C VAL A 42 19.98 7.14 -5.90
N GLN A 43 20.36 6.02 -5.26
CA GLN A 43 20.06 4.68 -5.78
C GLN A 43 18.54 4.56 -6.01
N THR A 44 18.16 4.33 -7.27
CA THR A 44 16.81 4.55 -7.79
C THR A 44 15.89 3.34 -7.70
N GLU A 45 16.45 2.15 -7.47
CA GLU A 45 15.71 0.90 -7.28
C GLU A 45 16.41 0.06 -6.23
N GLU A 46 15.61 -0.53 -5.35
CA GLU A 46 16.10 -1.51 -4.39
C GLU A 46 16.70 -2.68 -5.19
N PRO A 47 17.99 -3.04 -5.00
CA PRO A 47 18.59 -4.12 -5.76
C PRO A 47 17.78 -5.42 -5.56
N ASN A 48 17.80 -6.33 -6.54
CA ASN A 48 17.31 -7.70 -6.34
C ASN A 48 18.22 -8.34 -5.28
N ILE A 49 17.81 -8.33 -3.99
CA ILE A 49 18.70 -8.70 -2.88
C ILE A 49 18.36 -10.11 -2.39
N ASP A 50 19.27 -11.04 -2.67
CA ASP A 50 19.46 -12.31 -1.96
C ASP A 50 20.94 -12.55 -1.55
N GLU A 51 21.84 -11.56 -1.72
CA GLU A 51 23.28 -11.74 -1.43
C GLU A 51 23.73 -11.23 -0.04
N CYS A 52 22.91 -10.47 0.69
CA CYS A 52 23.32 -9.82 1.95
C CYS A 52 23.06 -10.61 3.25
N VAL A 53 22.53 -11.84 3.17
CA VAL A 53 22.21 -12.63 4.39
C VAL A 53 23.46 -13.22 5.06
N GLN A 54 24.64 -13.10 4.45
CA GLN A 54 25.83 -13.85 4.86
C GLN A 54 26.71 -13.19 5.93
N GLU A 55 26.46 -11.92 6.30
CA GLU A 55 27.26 -11.24 7.33
C GLU A 55 26.36 -10.75 8.48
N PRO A 56 26.62 -11.17 9.74
CA PRO A 56 25.94 -10.66 10.94
C PRO A 56 25.99 -9.12 11.08
N GLU A 57 26.92 -8.50 10.37
CA GLU A 57 27.15 -7.05 10.32
C GLU A 57 26.17 -6.31 9.39
N CYS A 58 25.41 -7.02 8.55
CA CYS A 58 24.40 -6.45 7.63
C CYS A 58 23.00 -6.34 8.26
N ILE A 59 22.87 -6.70 9.54
CA ILE A 59 21.60 -6.76 10.22
C ILE A 59 21.25 -5.34 10.75
N SER A 60 20.13 -4.79 10.27
CA SER A 60 19.62 -3.46 10.69
C SER A 60 19.23 -3.46 12.18
N LEU A 61 19.10 -2.29 12.81
CA LEU A 61 18.73 -2.15 14.25
C LEU A 61 17.40 -2.85 14.65
N GLU A 62 16.58 -3.22 13.68
CA GLU A 62 15.33 -3.96 13.87
C GLU A 62 15.53 -5.47 13.95
N PHE A 63 16.57 -6.03 13.37
CA PHE A 63 16.88 -7.45 13.39
C PHE A 63 18.11 -7.64 14.29
N ILE A 64 18.07 -8.57 15.25
CA ILE A 64 19.22 -8.80 16.14
C ILE A 64 19.33 -10.30 16.35
N VAL A 65 20.51 -10.86 16.16
CA VAL A 65 20.74 -12.29 16.44
C VAL A 65 21.41 -12.38 17.81
N GLU A 66 20.72 -13.01 18.76
CA GLU A 66 21.25 -13.29 20.09
C GLU A 66 21.10 -14.77 20.40
N SER A 67 22.17 -15.40 20.89
CA SER A 67 22.15 -16.83 21.28
C SER A 67 21.59 -17.76 20.18
N ASP A 68 21.96 -17.50 18.93
CA ASP A 68 21.55 -18.28 17.75
C ASP A 68 20.08 -18.14 17.32
N GLU A 69 19.37 -17.15 17.88
CA GLU A 69 17.96 -16.85 17.59
C GLU A 69 17.78 -15.41 17.12
N LEU A 70 16.81 -15.19 16.21
CA LEU A 70 16.47 -13.88 15.70
C LEU A 70 15.47 -13.18 16.62
N LEU A 71 15.82 -11.97 17.03
CA LEU A 71 14.94 -10.97 17.62
C LEU A 71 14.52 -9.99 16.53
N TRP A 72 13.25 -9.59 16.55
CA TRP A 72 12.72 -8.55 15.67
C TRP A 72 12.12 -7.42 16.50
N HIS A 73 12.66 -6.20 16.42
CA HIS A 73 12.40 -5.08 17.32
C HIS A 73 12.59 -5.43 18.81
N ASN A 74 13.59 -6.25 19.12
CA ASN A 74 13.83 -6.86 20.44
C ASN A 74 12.73 -7.83 20.91
N VAL A 75 11.82 -8.24 20.03
CA VAL A 75 10.83 -9.28 20.32
C VAL A 75 11.51 -10.64 20.17
N PRO A 76 11.58 -11.46 21.23
CA PRO A 76 12.14 -12.81 21.15
C PRO A 76 11.16 -13.73 20.42
N LEU A 77 11.38 -13.92 19.12
CA LEU A 77 10.44 -14.60 18.23
C LEU A 77 10.21 -16.06 18.60
N MET A 78 11.26 -16.75 19.03
CA MET A 78 11.20 -18.15 19.46
C MET A 78 10.30 -18.35 20.70
N ASN A 79 10.23 -17.38 21.61
CA ASN A 79 9.30 -17.44 22.74
C ASN A 79 7.84 -17.35 22.29
N LEU A 80 7.55 -16.56 21.25
CA LEU A 80 6.20 -16.46 20.70
C LEU A 80 5.83 -17.74 19.94
N ILE A 81 6.74 -18.30 19.15
CA ILE A 81 6.54 -19.58 18.45
C ILE A 81 6.33 -20.72 19.45
N ALA A 82 7.13 -20.80 20.52
CA ALA A 82 6.96 -21.81 21.56
C ALA A 82 5.58 -21.74 22.23
N ARG A 83 5.00 -20.53 22.34
CA ARG A 83 3.70 -20.30 22.98
C ARG A 83 2.50 -20.49 22.03
N TYR A 84 2.60 -20.02 20.80
CA TYR A 84 1.48 -19.92 19.86
C TYR A 84 1.54 -20.92 18.70
N GLY A 85 2.68 -21.58 18.49
CA GLY A 85 2.94 -22.46 17.36
C GLY A 85 3.14 -21.71 16.04
N THR A 86 3.30 -22.46 14.96
CA THR A 86 3.31 -22.00 13.57
C THR A 86 2.21 -22.72 12.77
N PRO A 87 1.73 -22.17 11.64
CA PRO A 87 2.08 -20.86 11.08
C PRO A 87 1.56 -19.71 11.96
N LEU A 88 2.37 -18.66 12.13
CA LEU A 88 2.09 -17.54 13.04
C LEU A 88 2.18 -16.20 12.31
N LYS A 89 1.15 -15.37 12.46
CA LYS A 89 1.16 -13.97 12.04
C LYS A 89 1.44 -13.07 13.24
N LEU A 90 2.34 -12.13 13.08
CA LEU A 90 2.66 -11.09 14.05
C LEU A 90 2.37 -9.72 13.48
N THR A 91 1.77 -8.84 14.28
CA THR A 91 1.75 -7.39 14.03
C THR A 91 2.44 -6.66 15.18
N TYR A 92 3.55 -5.99 14.88
CA TYR A 92 4.26 -5.11 15.80
C TYR A 92 3.70 -3.68 15.70
N MET A 93 2.76 -3.37 16.60
CA MET A 93 1.98 -2.14 16.61
C MET A 93 2.82 -0.86 16.66
N PRO A 94 3.92 -0.77 17.45
CA PRO A 94 4.71 0.48 17.53
C PRO A 94 5.29 0.94 16.19
N SER A 95 5.50 0.04 15.23
CA SER A 95 5.96 0.40 13.88
C SER A 95 4.96 1.31 13.16
N ILE A 96 3.65 1.12 13.37
CA ILE A 96 2.60 1.91 12.70
C ILE A 96 2.72 3.37 13.10
N SER A 97 2.77 3.63 14.41
CA SER A 97 2.99 4.98 14.96
C SER A 97 4.33 5.56 14.50
N ALA A 98 5.41 4.76 14.53
CA ALA A 98 6.73 5.23 14.13
C ALA A 98 6.77 5.71 12.66
N GLN A 99 6.17 4.96 11.74
CA GLN A 99 6.13 5.33 10.31
C GLN A 99 5.35 6.62 10.07
N ILE A 100 4.17 6.76 10.68
CA ILE A 100 3.35 7.98 10.58
C ILE A 100 4.12 9.19 11.10
N GLN A 101 4.72 9.08 12.29
CA GLN A 101 5.49 10.18 12.88
C GLN A 101 6.74 10.52 12.05
N HIS A 102 7.41 9.50 11.49
CA HIS A 102 8.53 9.70 10.60
C HIS A 102 8.12 10.53 9.37
N ALA A 103 7.05 10.15 8.67
CA ALA A 103 6.54 10.90 7.52
C ALA A 103 6.09 12.33 7.91
N LYS A 104 5.27 12.49 8.96
CA LYS A 104 4.84 13.80 9.47
C LYS A 104 6.03 14.70 9.82
N SER A 105 7.06 14.15 10.45
CA SER A 105 8.28 14.90 10.78
C SER A 105 9.07 15.32 9.54
N SER A 106 9.16 14.45 8.54
CA SER A 106 9.86 14.71 7.28
C SER A 106 9.17 15.81 6.48
N PHE A 107 7.83 15.76 6.33
CA PHE A 107 7.06 16.84 5.72
C PHE A 107 7.21 18.13 6.52
N LYS A 108 7.13 18.10 7.85
CA LYS A 108 7.31 19.30 8.69
C LYS A 108 8.68 19.96 8.48
N ARG A 109 9.76 19.16 8.32
CA ARG A 109 11.10 19.69 8.01
C ARG A 109 11.16 20.30 6.61
N ALA A 110 10.65 19.59 5.60
CA ALA A 110 10.62 20.05 4.22
C ALA A 110 9.81 21.35 4.04
N LEU A 111 8.60 21.42 4.61
CA LEU A 111 7.75 22.62 4.58
C LEU A 111 8.46 23.84 5.16
N ARG A 112 9.15 23.68 6.31
CA ARG A 112 9.93 24.75 6.92
C ARG A 112 11.10 25.19 6.05
N ARG A 113 11.84 24.23 5.49
CA ARG A 113 13.01 24.49 4.63
C ARG A 113 12.64 25.32 3.40
N HIS A 114 11.48 25.04 2.81
CA HIS A 114 10.98 25.74 1.62
C HIS A 114 10.07 26.94 1.93
N ALA A 115 10.00 27.39 3.19
CA ALA A 115 9.09 28.46 3.62
C ALA A 115 7.63 28.26 3.14
N TYR A 116 7.21 27.01 3.07
CA TYR A 116 5.95 26.59 2.46
C TYR A 116 4.77 26.93 3.37
N GLN A 117 3.87 27.80 2.89
CA GLN A 117 2.75 28.34 3.70
C GLN A 117 1.55 27.40 3.80
N GLY A 118 1.48 26.36 2.95
CA GLY A 118 0.45 25.33 3.03
C GLY A 118 0.63 24.41 4.25
N ARG A 119 -0.45 23.73 4.63
CA ARG A 119 -0.46 22.74 5.73
C ARG A 119 -0.31 21.34 5.15
N TYR A 120 0.16 20.41 5.98
CA TYR A 120 0.23 19.00 5.63
C TYR A 120 -0.78 18.18 6.43
N THR A 121 -1.49 17.31 5.71
CA THR A 121 -2.52 16.42 6.24
C THR A 121 -2.18 14.98 5.85
N TYR A 122 -2.01 14.11 6.85
CA TYR A 122 -1.79 12.69 6.62
C TYR A 122 -3.12 11.95 6.64
N CYS A 123 -3.48 11.30 5.53
CA CYS A 123 -4.65 10.42 5.44
C CYS A 123 -4.20 8.96 5.40
N TYR A 124 -4.83 8.11 6.20
CA TYR A 124 -4.62 6.66 6.14
C TYR A 124 -5.69 6.02 5.25
N PRO A 125 -5.31 5.37 4.14
CA PRO A 125 -6.24 4.62 3.31
C PRO A 125 -6.54 3.26 3.93
N THR A 126 -7.80 3.03 4.30
CA THR A 126 -8.24 1.82 5.01
C THR A 126 -7.95 0.53 4.23
N LYS A 127 -7.91 0.61 2.90
CA LYS A 127 -7.62 -0.52 2.00
C LYS A 127 -6.30 -1.25 2.31
N SER A 128 -5.32 -0.56 2.87
CA SER A 128 -4.03 -1.16 3.21
C SER A 128 -4.11 -2.13 4.38
N SER A 129 -4.99 -1.86 5.34
CA SER A 129 -5.41 -2.78 6.40
C SER A 129 -6.62 -2.20 7.14
N HIS A 130 -7.72 -2.96 7.19
CA HIS A 130 -9.00 -2.55 7.78
C HIS A 130 -9.15 -2.97 9.25
N PHE A 131 -8.16 -3.65 9.84
CA PHE A 131 -8.30 -4.16 11.19
C PHE A 131 -8.48 -3.04 12.21
N ARG A 132 -9.39 -3.27 13.18
CA ARG A 132 -9.67 -2.29 14.24
C ARG A 132 -8.41 -1.94 15.04
N PHE A 133 -7.54 -2.90 15.37
CA PHE A 133 -6.31 -2.61 16.11
C PHE A 133 -5.36 -1.70 15.31
N VAL A 134 -5.30 -1.84 13.97
CA VAL A 134 -4.54 -0.95 13.09
C VAL A 134 -5.15 0.44 13.11
N LEU A 135 -6.46 0.56 12.89
CA LEU A 135 -7.14 1.86 12.89
C LEU A 135 -7.03 2.56 14.25
N ASP A 136 -7.14 1.82 15.36
CA ASP A 136 -6.96 2.35 16.70
C ASP A 136 -5.55 2.94 16.91
N GLU A 137 -4.51 2.29 16.39
CA GLU A 137 -3.14 2.79 16.47
C GLU A 137 -2.88 3.95 15.51
N VAL A 138 -3.37 3.85 14.27
CA VAL A 138 -3.32 4.91 13.25
C VAL A 138 -3.95 6.20 13.80
N LEU A 139 -5.17 6.14 14.35
CA LEU A 139 -5.91 7.31 14.82
C LEU A 139 -5.30 7.97 16.07
N ARG A 140 -4.47 7.25 16.86
CA ARG A 140 -3.69 7.86 17.96
C ARG A 140 -2.66 8.88 17.47
N ASN A 141 -2.34 8.90 16.17
CA ASN A 141 -1.29 9.73 15.59
C ASN A 141 -1.78 11.02 14.92
N ASP A 142 -3.02 11.46 15.19
CA ASP A 142 -3.62 12.67 14.61
C ASP A 142 -3.60 12.59 13.08
N VAL A 143 -4.37 11.63 12.56
CA VAL A 143 -4.46 11.31 11.14
C VAL A 143 -5.90 11.34 10.67
N HIS A 144 -6.06 11.55 9.38
CA HIS A 144 -7.33 11.56 8.68
C HIS A 144 -7.53 10.24 7.94
N LEU A 145 -8.70 10.05 7.33
CA LEU A 145 -9.04 8.78 6.69
C LEU A 145 -9.25 8.96 5.19
N GLU A 146 -8.89 7.92 4.44
CA GLU A 146 -9.29 7.72 3.06
C GLU A 146 -10.11 6.43 2.97
N THR A 147 -11.17 6.47 2.17
CA THR A 147 -12.11 5.39 1.95
C THR A 147 -12.15 5.03 0.46
N SER A 148 -12.21 3.74 0.16
CA SER A 148 -12.13 3.22 -1.20
C SER A 148 -13.40 2.48 -1.64
N SER A 149 -14.36 2.26 -0.73
CA SER A 149 -15.55 1.46 -0.97
C SER A 149 -16.73 1.82 -0.06
N THR A 150 -17.92 1.31 -0.38
CA THR A 150 -19.13 1.44 0.45
C THR A 150 -18.92 0.96 1.89
N PHE A 151 -18.20 -0.15 2.09
CA PHE A 151 -18.04 -0.74 3.43
C PHE A 151 -17.20 0.15 4.36
N ASP A 152 -16.30 0.97 3.79
CA ASP A 152 -15.52 1.93 4.55
C ASP A 152 -16.40 3.00 5.22
N ILE A 153 -17.55 3.35 4.63
CA ILE A 153 -18.49 4.29 5.26
C ILE A 153 -19.06 3.71 6.55
N SER A 154 -19.29 2.40 6.60
CA SER A 154 -19.72 1.72 7.83
C SER A 154 -18.62 1.76 8.89
N ILE A 155 -17.36 1.61 8.49
CA ILE A 155 -16.20 1.75 9.39
C ILE A 155 -16.12 3.18 9.95
N VAL A 156 -16.28 4.21 9.11
CA VAL A 156 -16.29 5.62 9.55
C VAL A 156 -17.39 5.85 10.59
N ARG A 157 -18.60 5.35 10.37
CA ARG A 157 -19.71 5.51 11.31
C ARG A 157 -19.44 4.81 12.64
N GLU A 158 -18.90 3.59 12.62
CA GLU A 158 -18.51 2.86 13.85
C GLU A 158 -17.42 3.61 14.62
N LEU A 159 -16.40 4.14 13.92
CA LEU A 159 -15.33 4.94 14.54
C LEU A 159 -15.89 6.20 15.21
N TYR A 160 -16.88 6.84 14.60
CA TYR A 160 -17.55 8.01 15.19
C TYR A 160 -18.38 7.62 16.43
N GLN A 161 -19.19 6.55 16.32
CA GLN A 161 -20.02 6.07 17.43
C GLN A 161 -19.19 5.65 18.65
N THR A 162 -18.01 5.09 18.42
CA THR A 162 -17.06 4.69 19.46
C THR A 162 -16.15 5.83 19.93
N GLY A 163 -16.33 7.05 19.43
CA GLY A 163 -15.59 8.24 19.82
C GLY A 163 -14.13 8.27 19.36
N LYS A 164 -13.77 7.44 18.36
CA LYS A 164 -12.41 7.36 17.79
C LYS A 164 -12.12 8.46 16.78
N ILE A 165 -13.18 8.96 16.12
CA ILE A 165 -13.12 10.14 15.27
C ILE A 165 -14.26 11.09 15.64
N ASP A 166 -14.13 12.34 15.24
CA ASP A 166 -15.19 13.34 15.30
C ASP A 166 -15.52 13.86 13.88
N LYS A 167 -16.55 14.70 13.78
CA LYS A 167 -16.98 15.28 12.50
C LYS A 167 -15.95 16.20 11.84
N ARG A 168 -14.91 16.64 12.55
CA ARG A 168 -13.82 17.47 12.00
C ARG A 168 -12.79 16.61 11.26
N THR A 169 -12.74 15.32 11.57
CA THR A 169 -11.88 14.35 10.90
C THR A 169 -12.20 14.34 9.42
N CYS A 170 -11.26 14.82 8.60
CA CYS A 170 -11.33 14.74 7.14
C CYS A 170 -11.45 13.29 6.67
N ILE A 171 -12.40 13.02 5.80
CA ILE A 171 -12.64 11.73 5.14
C ILE A 171 -12.57 11.96 3.63
N ILE A 172 -11.59 11.36 2.96
CA ILE A 172 -11.42 11.43 1.51
C ILE A 172 -12.04 10.19 0.89
N CYS A 173 -12.98 10.35 -0.05
CA CYS A 173 -13.65 9.21 -0.68
C CYS A 173 -13.16 9.04 -2.13
N ASN A 174 -12.34 8.01 -2.37
CA ASN A 174 -11.90 7.61 -3.71
C ASN A 174 -12.63 6.36 -4.20
N GLY A 175 -12.30 5.93 -5.42
CA GLY A 175 -12.70 4.66 -5.99
C GLY A 175 -13.88 4.80 -6.94
N HIS A 176 -14.22 3.70 -7.63
CA HIS A 176 -15.37 3.69 -8.51
C HIS A 176 -16.67 3.64 -7.69
N LYS A 177 -17.41 4.75 -7.66
CA LYS A 177 -18.54 4.93 -6.74
C LYS A 177 -19.84 4.54 -7.41
N GLN A 178 -20.36 3.38 -7.03
CA GLN A 178 -21.71 2.98 -7.38
C GLN A 178 -22.73 3.73 -6.53
N LYS A 179 -24.01 3.67 -6.93
CA LYS A 179 -25.10 4.43 -6.31
C LYS A 179 -25.11 4.33 -4.77
N LEU A 180 -25.01 3.12 -4.22
CA LEU A 180 -25.02 2.94 -2.77
C LEU A 180 -23.85 3.66 -2.07
N TYR A 181 -22.67 3.70 -2.71
CA TYR A 181 -21.53 4.43 -2.16
C TYR A 181 -21.76 5.94 -2.22
N THR A 182 -22.24 6.48 -3.34
CA THR A 182 -22.54 7.91 -3.47
C THR A 182 -23.65 8.36 -2.53
N ASP A 183 -24.70 7.53 -2.35
CA ASP A 183 -25.80 7.79 -1.41
C ASP A 183 -25.25 7.92 0.02
N GLN A 184 -24.45 6.94 0.48
CA GLN A 184 -23.87 6.95 1.82
C GLN A 184 -22.85 8.06 2.07
N ILE A 185 -22.10 8.45 1.03
CA ILE A 185 -21.24 9.64 1.10
C ILE A 185 -22.10 10.90 1.27
N GLY A 186 -23.18 11.03 0.50
CA GLY A 186 -24.13 12.13 0.63
C GLY A 186 -24.74 12.21 2.03
N GLU A 187 -25.16 11.09 2.60
CA GLU A 187 -25.66 11.01 3.97
C GLU A 187 -24.60 11.44 5.01
N LEU A 188 -23.33 11.04 4.85
CA LEU A 188 -22.27 11.48 5.75
C LEU A 188 -22.05 13.01 5.69
N ILE A 189 -22.14 13.59 4.49
CA ILE A 189 -22.04 15.04 4.30
C ILE A 189 -23.19 15.75 5.03
N GLU A 190 -24.43 15.27 4.85
CA GLU A 190 -25.62 15.80 5.52
C GLU A 190 -25.57 15.64 7.04
N ASP A 191 -24.95 14.55 7.51
CA ASP A 191 -24.66 14.35 8.93
C ASP A 191 -23.59 15.33 9.46
N GLY A 192 -23.01 16.18 8.61
CA GLY A 192 -22.06 17.24 8.97
C GLY A 192 -20.62 16.76 9.13
N PHE A 193 -20.25 15.60 8.57
CA PHE A 193 -18.86 15.16 8.53
C PHE A 193 -18.05 15.99 7.51
N ASN A 194 -16.77 16.20 7.82
CA ASN A 194 -15.82 16.79 6.89
C ASN A 194 -15.41 15.77 5.81
N VAL A 195 -16.21 15.65 4.75
CA VAL A 195 -16.00 14.70 3.66
C VAL A 195 -15.61 15.41 2.37
N ILE A 196 -14.60 14.87 1.68
CA ILE A 196 -14.19 15.31 0.34
C ILE A 196 -14.34 14.12 -0.62
N PRO A 197 -15.48 13.98 -1.31
CA PRO A 197 -15.58 13.04 -2.42
C PRO A 197 -14.68 13.46 -3.57
N VAL A 198 -13.79 12.56 -3.99
CA VAL A 198 -12.90 12.78 -5.14
C VAL A 198 -13.59 12.24 -6.39
N ILE A 199 -13.94 13.12 -7.32
CA ILE A 199 -14.65 12.76 -8.55
C ILE A 199 -13.73 11.93 -9.45
N ASP A 200 -14.13 10.68 -9.69
CA ASP A 200 -13.52 9.76 -10.65
C ASP A 200 -14.35 9.69 -11.95
N SER A 201 -15.67 9.88 -11.86
CA SER A 201 -16.62 9.88 -12.98
C SER A 201 -17.61 11.03 -12.89
N LEU A 202 -18.00 11.57 -14.05
CA LEU A 202 -18.99 12.66 -14.18
C LEU A 202 -20.35 12.31 -13.57
N ARG A 203 -20.71 11.02 -13.53
CA ARG A 203 -21.99 10.54 -12.99
C ARG A 203 -22.12 10.77 -11.49
N GLU A 204 -21.02 10.92 -10.77
CA GLU A 204 -21.00 11.11 -9.31
C GLU A 204 -21.49 12.51 -8.91
N ILE A 205 -21.33 13.49 -9.79
CA ILE A 205 -21.64 14.91 -9.52
C ILE A 205 -23.12 15.09 -9.18
N GLU A 206 -24.00 14.46 -9.97
CA GLU A 206 -25.46 14.57 -9.81
C GLU A 206 -25.90 14.05 -8.44
N ALA A 207 -25.36 12.90 -8.01
CA ALA A 207 -25.70 12.29 -6.72
C ALA A 207 -25.43 13.20 -5.52
N TYR A 208 -24.32 13.95 -5.54
CA TYR A 208 -23.99 14.87 -4.45
C TYR A 208 -24.88 16.12 -4.46
N THR A 209 -25.20 16.67 -5.64
CA THR A 209 -26.07 17.84 -5.74
C THR A 209 -27.53 17.57 -5.35
N GLU A 210 -28.00 16.33 -5.58
CA GLU A 210 -29.36 15.90 -5.23
C GLU A 210 -29.51 15.68 -3.72
N THR A 211 -28.49 15.08 -3.08
CA THR A 211 -28.54 14.73 -1.66
C THR A 211 -28.22 15.92 -0.77
N ALA A 212 -27.30 16.80 -1.18
CA ALA A 212 -26.78 17.84 -0.32
C ALA A 212 -27.76 18.99 -0.08
N THR A 213 -27.93 19.41 1.17
CA THR A 213 -28.62 20.64 1.55
C THR A 213 -27.68 21.84 1.54
N ASP A 214 -26.43 21.65 1.96
CA ASP A 214 -25.37 22.65 2.01
C ASP A 214 -24.32 22.47 0.91
N THR A 215 -23.30 23.34 0.92
CA THR A 215 -22.18 23.27 -0.02
C THR A 215 -21.32 22.02 0.20
N VAL A 216 -21.11 21.25 -0.87
CA VAL A 216 -20.23 20.09 -0.92
C VAL A 216 -18.87 20.49 -1.50
N HIS A 217 -17.82 20.21 -0.73
CA HIS A 217 -16.44 20.33 -1.20
C HIS A 217 -16.03 19.05 -1.93
N VAL A 218 -15.72 19.15 -3.21
CA VAL A 218 -15.32 18.00 -4.04
C VAL A 218 -13.85 18.07 -4.43
N GLY A 219 -13.25 16.90 -4.63
CA GLY A 219 -11.97 16.75 -5.32
C GLY A 219 -12.15 16.33 -6.78
N ILE A 220 -11.13 16.50 -7.62
CA ILE A 220 -11.06 15.86 -8.94
C ILE A 220 -9.80 15.00 -8.97
N ARG A 221 -9.95 13.70 -9.28
CA ARG A 221 -8.80 12.86 -9.61
C ARG A 221 -8.37 13.13 -11.05
N ILE A 222 -7.10 13.41 -11.25
CA ILE A 222 -6.49 13.56 -12.57
C ILE A 222 -5.96 12.19 -12.99
N ALA A 223 -6.35 11.74 -14.18
CA ALA A 223 -5.77 10.55 -14.79
C ALA A 223 -4.37 10.85 -15.32
N ILE A 224 -3.44 9.93 -15.08
CA ILE A 224 -2.03 10.04 -15.51
C ILE A 224 -1.72 9.02 -16.61
N ASP A 225 -0.67 9.32 -17.36
CA ASP A 225 -0.10 8.37 -18.32
C ASP A 225 0.80 7.38 -17.58
N GLU A 226 0.62 6.09 -17.84
CA GLU A 226 1.29 5.00 -17.14
C GLU A 226 2.53 4.52 -17.92
N PRO A 227 3.57 4.02 -17.23
CA PRO A 227 4.79 3.55 -17.90
C PRO A 227 4.48 2.43 -18.90
N ARG A 228 5.28 2.36 -19.98
CA ARG A 228 5.10 1.34 -21.03
C ARG A 228 5.22 -0.10 -20.54
N SER A 229 5.80 -0.33 -19.36
CA SER A 229 5.92 -1.63 -18.72
C SER A 229 4.60 -2.17 -18.18
N LEU A 230 3.59 -1.32 -17.97
CA LEU A 230 2.27 -1.75 -17.54
C LEU A 230 1.42 -2.20 -18.74
N PRO A 231 0.46 -3.14 -18.55
CA PRO A 231 -0.37 -3.66 -19.63
C PRO A 231 -1.39 -2.62 -20.15
N PHE A 232 -1.46 -1.43 -19.54
CA PHE A 232 -2.33 -0.32 -19.89
C PHE A 232 -1.51 0.98 -19.99
N ARG A 233 -2.06 1.97 -20.71
CA ARG A 233 -1.37 3.24 -21.02
C ARG A 233 -1.73 4.40 -20.11
N THR A 234 -2.85 4.31 -19.40
CA THR A 234 -3.38 5.38 -18.55
C THR A 234 -3.98 4.79 -17.29
N SER A 235 -4.07 5.61 -16.24
CA SER A 235 -4.71 5.19 -15.00
C SER A 235 -6.21 4.90 -15.24
N ARG A 236 -6.69 3.78 -14.68
CA ARG A 236 -8.09 3.34 -14.81
C ARG A 236 -9.12 4.35 -14.27
N LEU A 237 -8.73 5.13 -13.27
CA LEU A 237 -9.58 6.11 -12.57
C LEU A 237 -9.08 7.52 -12.84
N GLY A 238 -9.98 8.49 -12.70
CA GLY A 238 -9.72 9.91 -12.87
C GLY A 238 -10.20 10.48 -14.20
N VAL A 239 -10.21 11.81 -14.24
CA VAL A 239 -10.57 12.62 -15.38
C VAL A 239 -9.32 12.88 -16.21
N ARG A 240 -9.41 12.68 -17.53
CA ARG A 240 -8.31 12.95 -18.46
C ARG A 240 -7.78 14.38 -18.26
N TYR A 241 -6.46 14.54 -18.24
CA TYR A 241 -5.78 15.81 -17.99
C TYR A 241 -6.34 17.01 -18.81
N SER A 242 -6.65 16.80 -20.10
CA SER A 242 -7.22 17.82 -20.99
C SER A 242 -8.65 18.26 -20.60
N GLU A 243 -9.42 17.36 -19.99
CA GLU A 243 -10.84 17.55 -19.69
C GLU A 243 -11.08 18.18 -18.32
N VAL A 244 -10.09 18.17 -17.43
CA VAL A 244 -10.21 18.65 -16.04
C VAL A 244 -10.70 20.11 -15.99
N SER A 245 -10.13 20.99 -16.81
CA SER A 245 -10.51 22.41 -16.86
C SER A 245 -11.92 22.60 -17.43
N THR A 246 -12.30 21.80 -18.44
CA THR A 246 -13.64 21.80 -19.03
C THR A 246 -14.68 21.31 -18.01
N LEU A 247 -14.38 20.22 -17.30
CA LEU A 247 -15.23 19.67 -16.25
C LEU A 247 -15.53 20.72 -15.18
N TYR A 248 -14.49 21.35 -14.64
CA TYR A 248 -14.67 22.41 -13.65
C TYR A 248 -15.60 23.52 -14.15
N ARG A 249 -15.33 24.08 -15.34
CA ARG A 249 -16.12 25.20 -15.89
C ARG A 249 -17.58 24.84 -16.16
N THR A 250 -17.84 23.61 -16.61
CA THR A 250 -19.17 23.20 -17.08
C THR A 250 -20.05 22.61 -15.98
N ARG A 251 -19.47 21.95 -14.97
CA ARG A 251 -20.25 21.21 -13.96
C ARG A 251 -20.07 21.70 -12.53
N ILE A 252 -19.03 22.48 -12.23
CA ILE A 252 -18.71 22.86 -10.84
C ILE A 252 -18.72 24.38 -10.64
N HIS A 253 -18.10 25.15 -11.55
CA HIS A 253 -17.87 26.59 -11.37
C HIS A 253 -19.15 27.39 -11.07
N ASN A 254 -20.25 27.09 -11.77
CA ASN A 254 -21.52 27.81 -11.65
C ASN A 254 -22.55 27.07 -10.78
N ASP A 255 -22.18 25.91 -10.22
CA ASP A 255 -23.09 25.17 -9.35
C ASP A 255 -23.13 25.84 -7.97
N SER A 256 -24.33 26.03 -7.42
CA SER A 256 -24.49 26.70 -6.13
C SER A 256 -24.13 25.81 -4.94
N LYS A 257 -24.11 24.49 -5.12
CA LYS A 257 -23.83 23.50 -4.08
C LYS A 257 -22.43 22.92 -4.18
N LEU A 258 -21.76 22.95 -5.33
CA LEU A 258 -20.44 22.32 -5.48
C LEU A 258 -19.29 23.33 -5.43
N LYS A 259 -18.23 22.97 -4.68
CA LYS A 259 -16.98 23.72 -4.64
C LYS A 259 -15.79 22.80 -4.85
N LEU A 260 -15.00 23.08 -5.88
CA LEU A 260 -13.75 22.36 -6.12
C LEU A 260 -12.72 22.77 -5.06
N LYS A 261 -12.35 21.83 -4.19
CA LYS A 261 -11.42 22.08 -3.07
C LYS A 261 -10.04 21.47 -3.30
N MET A 262 -9.99 20.33 -4.00
CA MET A 262 -8.80 19.48 -4.07
C MET A 262 -8.58 18.94 -5.49
N LEU A 263 -7.31 18.85 -5.90
CA LEU A 263 -6.90 17.94 -6.98
C LEU A 263 -6.22 16.72 -6.37
N HIS A 264 -6.47 15.55 -6.92
CA HIS A 264 -5.87 14.30 -6.47
C HIS A 264 -5.21 13.61 -7.67
N PHE A 265 -4.07 12.95 -7.44
CA PHE A 265 -3.53 11.98 -8.39
C PHE A 265 -2.87 10.84 -7.63
N PHE A 266 -2.62 9.75 -8.34
CA PHE A 266 -2.00 8.55 -7.78
C PHE A 266 -1.16 7.90 -8.85
N VAL A 267 0.08 7.58 -8.50
CA VAL A 267 1.05 6.94 -9.38
C VAL A 267 1.18 5.47 -9.00
N GLU A 268 0.79 4.55 -9.89
CA GLU A 268 0.77 3.10 -9.63
C GLU A 268 2.17 2.55 -9.32
N SER A 269 3.21 3.05 -10.01
CA SER A 269 4.60 2.65 -9.75
C SER A 269 5.13 3.09 -8.38
N GLY A 270 4.39 3.95 -7.68
CA GLY A 270 4.75 4.56 -6.41
C GLY A 270 5.60 5.81 -6.55
N ILE A 271 5.86 6.45 -5.41
CA ILE A 271 6.75 7.59 -5.26
C ILE A 271 8.18 7.05 -5.26
N ARG A 272 8.77 6.97 -6.44
CA ARG A 272 10.17 6.61 -6.64
C ARG A 272 10.97 7.83 -7.07
N ASP A 273 12.24 7.91 -6.70
CA ASP A 273 13.14 8.95 -7.22
C ASP A 273 13.54 8.62 -8.66
N CYS A 274 12.61 8.81 -9.60
CA CYS A 274 12.81 8.54 -11.01
C CYS A 274 12.21 9.64 -11.89
N ALA A 275 12.76 9.81 -13.10
CA ALA A 275 12.34 10.85 -14.03
C ALA A 275 10.82 10.81 -14.33
N TYR A 276 10.25 9.61 -14.41
CA TYR A 276 8.82 9.41 -14.62
C TYR A 276 7.97 10.06 -13.51
N PHE A 277 8.20 9.70 -12.24
CA PHE A 277 7.45 10.28 -11.12
C PHE A 277 7.56 11.81 -11.07
N TRP A 278 8.78 12.35 -11.27
CA TRP A 278 9.00 13.79 -11.26
C TRP A 278 8.30 14.53 -12.40
N SER A 279 8.19 13.89 -13.58
CA SER A 279 7.42 14.40 -14.70
C SER A 279 5.93 14.45 -14.36
N GLU A 280 5.36 13.36 -13.86
CA GLU A 280 3.94 13.30 -13.50
C GLU A 280 3.57 14.29 -12.39
N LEU A 281 4.39 14.39 -11.34
CA LEU A 281 4.20 15.39 -10.28
C LEU A 281 4.25 16.81 -10.85
N SER A 282 5.17 17.09 -11.77
CA SER A 282 5.26 18.41 -12.39
C SER A 282 4.00 18.75 -13.20
N CYS A 283 3.56 17.85 -14.08
CA CYS A 283 2.33 17.99 -14.86
C CYS A 283 1.11 18.23 -13.94
N PHE A 284 1.00 17.44 -12.88
CA PHE A 284 -0.06 17.58 -11.88
C PHE A 284 -0.07 18.96 -11.20
N VAL A 285 1.08 19.48 -10.78
CA VAL A 285 1.19 20.81 -10.14
C VAL A 285 0.94 21.94 -11.14
N TYR A 286 1.32 21.78 -12.42
CA TYR A 286 0.97 22.74 -13.46
C TYR A 286 -0.56 22.84 -13.63
N LYS A 287 -1.28 21.70 -13.64
CA LYS A 287 -2.75 21.70 -13.69
C LYS A 287 -3.37 22.37 -12.47
N TYR A 288 -2.82 22.17 -11.27
CA TYR A 288 -3.22 22.92 -10.08
C TYR A 288 -3.08 24.43 -10.28
N CYS A 289 -1.91 24.89 -10.76
CA CYS A 289 -1.67 26.31 -11.00
C CYS A 289 -2.61 26.90 -12.06
N GLU A 290 -2.93 26.14 -13.11
CA GLU A 290 -3.90 26.53 -14.14
C GLU A 290 -5.30 26.72 -13.55
N LEU A 291 -5.80 25.72 -12.83
CA LEU A 291 -7.15 25.77 -12.24
C LEU A 291 -7.26 26.80 -11.14
N ARG A 292 -6.23 26.96 -10.29
CA ARG A 292 -6.22 27.92 -9.18
C ARG A 292 -6.46 29.36 -9.64
N LYS A 293 -6.01 29.72 -10.85
CA LYS A 293 -6.26 31.05 -11.44
C LYS A 293 -7.75 31.35 -11.68
N ILE A 294 -8.55 30.31 -11.90
CA ILE A 294 -9.98 30.41 -12.20
C ILE A 294 -10.88 29.82 -11.11
N CYS A 295 -10.29 29.30 -10.02
CA CYS A 295 -10.98 28.68 -8.91
C CYS A 295 -10.39 29.15 -7.59
N ALA A 296 -11.09 30.11 -6.96
CA ALA A 296 -10.70 30.67 -5.66
C ALA A 296 -10.85 29.67 -4.50
N ASP A 297 -11.67 28.63 -4.67
CA ASP A 297 -11.95 27.62 -3.63
C ASP A 297 -10.96 26.44 -3.65
N LEU A 298 -10.29 26.20 -4.79
CA LEU A 298 -9.25 25.17 -4.92
C LEU A 298 -8.02 25.60 -4.13
N ASP A 299 -7.66 24.88 -3.07
CA ASP A 299 -6.51 25.22 -2.23
C ASP A 299 -5.67 24.03 -1.80
N SER A 300 -6.05 22.82 -2.22
CA SER A 300 -5.44 21.58 -1.75
C SER A 300 -5.03 20.70 -2.91
N ILE A 301 -3.93 19.97 -2.74
CA ILE A 301 -3.56 18.84 -3.59
C ILE A 301 -3.35 17.60 -2.73
N ASN A 302 -3.72 16.46 -3.27
CA ASN A 302 -3.49 15.15 -2.69
C ASN A 302 -2.61 14.34 -3.64
N ILE A 303 -1.43 13.98 -3.17
CA ILE A 303 -0.44 13.26 -3.98
C ILE A 303 -0.59 11.73 -3.89
N GLY A 304 -1.68 11.26 -3.27
CA GLY A 304 -2.00 9.86 -3.12
C GLY A 304 -1.00 9.11 -2.22
N GLY A 305 -0.96 7.80 -2.41
CA GLY A 305 -0.03 6.91 -1.73
C GLY A 305 1.30 6.73 -2.47
N GLY A 306 1.93 5.58 -2.26
CA GLY A 306 3.08 5.16 -3.06
C GLY A 306 4.45 5.42 -2.45
N LEU A 307 4.55 6.00 -1.25
CA LEU A 307 5.83 6.00 -0.51
C LEU A 307 6.28 4.54 -0.31
N PRO A 308 7.54 4.19 -0.65
CA PRO A 308 7.99 2.80 -0.66
C PRO A 308 8.20 2.25 0.75
N ASN A 309 8.25 0.93 0.86
CA ASN A 309 8.62 0.22 2.08
C ASN A 309 9.96 -0.46 1.83
N SER A 310 10.82 -0.59 2.85
CA SER A 310 12.03 -1.41 2.70
C SER A 310 11.64 -2.88 2.48
N ARG A 311 12.26 -3.54 1.51
CA ARG A 311 12.07 -4.98 1.24
C ARG A 311 13.37 -5.77 1.30
N SER A 312 14.46 -5.11 1.68
CA SER A 312 15.79 -5.67 1.73
C SER A 312 16.61 -5.07 2.89
N LEU A 313 17.58 -5.85 3.37
CA LEU A 313 18.38 -5.48 4.53
C LEU A 313 19.46 -4.43 4.22
N GLY A 314 20.01 -4.48 2.99
CA GLY A 314 21.15 -3.66 2.58
C GLY A 314 20.79 -2.29 2.01
N PHE A 315 19.50 -2.01 1.80
CA PHE A 315 19.03 -0.78 1.15
C PHE A 315 18.12 0.04 2.07
N LYS A 316 18.38 1.35 2.14
CA LYS A 316 17.55 2.29 2.89
C LYS A 316 17.15 3.46 2.02
N TYR A 317 15.84 3.68 1.92
CA TYR A 317 15.30 4.87 1.27
C TYR A 317 15.63 6.13 2.07
N ASP A 318 16.12 7.17 1.40
CA ASP A 318 16.14 8.52 1.97
C ASP A 318 14.79 9.20 1.75
N PHE A 319 13.81 8.78 2.58
CA PHE A 319 12.48 9.39 2.58
C PHE A 319 12.53 10.90 2.83
N GLY A 320 13.51 11.37 3.60
CA GLY A 320 13.70 12.79 3.89
C GLY A 320 14.01 13.58 2.62
N ALA A 321 14.94 13.08 1.80
CA ALA A 321 15.31 13.70 0.52
C ALA A 321 14.16 13.66 -0.51
N ILE A 322 13.46 12.52 -0.62
CA ILE A 322 12.31 12.40 -1.54
C ILE A 322 11.21 13.41 -1.16
N ILE A 323 10.83 13.46 0.11
CA ILE A 323 9.80 14.39 0.61
C ILE A 323 10.24 15.84 0.44
N ASP A 324 11.51 16.15 0.72
CA ASP A 324 12.05 17.50 0.52
C ASP A 324 11.93 17.94 -0.95
N ARG A 325 12.33 17.06 -1.87
CA ARG A 325 12.24 17.32 -3.31
C ARG A 325 10.80 17.50 -3.79
N ILE A 326 9.85 16.70 -3.28
CA ILE A 326 8.41 16.88 -3.57
C ILE A 326 7.96 18.29 -3.16
N VAL A 327 8.21 18.69 -1.90
CA VAL A 327 7.78 19.99 -1.38
C VAL A 327 8.46 21.14 -2.14
N GLY A 328 9.77 21.03 -2.38
CA GLY A 328 10.54 22.03 -3.13
C GLY A 328 10.08 22.19 -4.57
N MET A 329 9.75 21.10 -5.25
CA MET A 329 9.19 21.13 -6.62
C MET A 329 7.84 21.86 -6.65
N ILE A 330 6.93 21.51 -5.74
CA ILE A 330 5.62 22.15 -5.66
C ILE A 330 5.78 23.65 -5.38
N ALA A 331 6.63 24.02 -4.42
CA ALA A 331 6.90 25.42 -4.07
C ALA A 331 7.43 26.21 -5.29
N SER A 332 8.43 25.66 -5.97
CA SER A 332 9.07 26.29 -7.13
C SER A 332 8.12 26.46 -8.31
N ILE A 333 7.28 25.46 -8.60
CA ILE A 333 6.27 25.58 -9.66
C ILE A 333 5.24 26.66 -9.30
N CYS A 334 4.70 26.65 -8.08
CA CYS A 334 3.72 27.64 -7.65
C CYS A 334 4.28 29.08 -7.67
N ASP A 335 5.51 29.29 -7.19
CA ASP A 335 6.18 30.60 -7.18
C ASP A 335 6.33 31.19 -8.59
N ARG A 336 6.82 30.39 -9.55
CA ARG A 336 6.98 30.81 -10.96
C ARG A 336 5.66 31.19 -11.63
N HIS A 337 4.55 30.62 -11.17
CA HIS A 337 3.22 30.92 -11.69
C HIS A 337 2.50 32.03 -10.89
N SER A 338 3.15 32.58 -9.86
CA SER A 338 2.57 33.53 -8.90
C SER A 338 1.29 33.00 -8.24
N ILE A 339 1.30 31.71 -7.88
CA ILE A 339 0.17 31.00 -7.28
C ILE A 339 0.50 30.63 -5.83
N PRO A 340 -0.42 30.82 -4.86
CA PRO A 340 -0.24 30.31 -3.52
C PRO A 340 -0.06 28.79 -3.52
N VAL A 341 0.94 28.32 -2.78
CA VAL A 341 1.18 26.89 -2.60
C VAL A 341 -0.05 26.21 -1.97
N PRO A 342 -0.43 25.00 -2.42
CA PRO A 342 -1.58 24.28 -1.89
C PRO A 342 -1.35 23.74 -0.47
N HIS A 343 -2.41 23.38 0.23
CA HIS A 343 -2.34 22.39 1.31
C HIS A 343 -2.04 21.01 0.73
N LEU A 344 -1.21 20.22 1.42
CA LEU A 344 -0.74 18.92 0.96
C LEU A 344 -1.44 17.79 1.73
N PHE A 345 -1.94 16.82 0.97
CA PHE A 345 -2.50 15.58 1.47
C PHE A 345 -1.73 14.38 0.91
N THR A 346 -1.59 13.33 1.71
CA THR A 346 -0.95 12.06 1.32
C THR A 346 -1.73 10.87 1.86
N GLU A 347 -1.65 9.73 1.18
CA GLU A 347 -2.38 8.49 1.48
C GLU A 347 -1.42 7.29 1.62
N PHE A 348 -0.43 7.38 2.53
CA PHE A 348 0.68 6.42 2.64
C PHE A 348 0.33 5.13 3.40
N GLY A 349 -0.70 4.40 2.94
CA GLY A 349 -1.18 3.19 3.60
C GLY A 349 -0.14 2.09 3.72
N SER A 350 0.42 1.59 2.60
CA SER A 350 1.43 0.53 2.62
C SER A 350 2.66 0.89 3.45
N TYR A 351 3.12 2.14 3.39
CA TYR A 351 4.22 2.65 4.20
C TYR A 351 3.90 2.68 5.70
N THR A 352 2.65 2.96 6.05
CA THR A 352 2.18 2.97 7.44
C THR A 352 2.25 1.58 8.08
N VAL A 353 1.76 0.55 7.38
CA VAL A 353 1.54 -0.77 8.00
C VAL A 353 2.46 -1.87 7.49
N GLY A 354 3.13 -1.69 6.35
CA GLY A 354 3.92 -2.73 5.71
C GLY A 354 4.97 -3.32 6.66
N GLU A 355 5.80 -2.47 7.24
CA GLU A 355 6.87 -2.86 8.17
C GLU A 355 6.35 -3.38 9.52
N SER A 356 5.06 -3.26 9.81
CA SER A 356 4.49 -3.76 11.07
C SER A 356 4.21 -5.27 11.09
N GLY A 357 4.17 -5.94 9.94
CA GLY A 357 3.77 -7.35 9.85
C GLY A 357 4.92 -8.33 9.67
N ALA A 358 4.84 -9.49 10.31
CA ALA A 358 5.71 -10.63 10.03
C ALA A 358 4.92 -11.95 10.06
N THR A 359 5.32 -12.92 9.23
CA THR A 359 4.71 -14.26 9.17
C THR A 359 5.79 -15.33 9.35
N PHE A 360 5.55 -16.31 10.23
CA PHE A 360 6.52 -17.31 10.63
C PHE A 360 6.05 -18.73 10.33
N TYR A 361 7.00 -19.58 9.94
CA TYR A 361 6.78 -20.96 9.51
C TYR A 361 7.79 -21.93 10.12
N GLU A 362 7.36 -23.17 10.36
CA GLU A 362 8.24 -24.32 10.60
C GLU A 362 8.58 -24.99 9.26
N VAL A 363 9.84 -25.40 9.08
CA VAL A 363 10.24 -26.27 7.98
C VAL A 363 9.89 -27.73 8.33
N THR A 364 8.86 -28.25 7.67
CA THR A 364 8.25 -29.57 7.93
C THR A 364 8.80 -30.70 7.06
N GLU A 365 9.54 -30.40 6.00
CA GLU A 365 10.18 -31.41 5.15
C GLU A 365 11.40 -30.85 4.43
N GLN A 366 12.41 -31.68 4.20
CA GLN A 366 13.53 -31.40 3.31
C GLN A 366 13.49 -32.39 2.14
N LYS A 367 13.39 -31.92 0.89
CA LYS A 367 13.25 -32.78 -0.29
C LYS A 367 14.33 -32.48 -1.33
N GLN A 368 15.25 -33.42 -1.50
CA GLN A 368 16.25 -33.35 -2.57
C GLN A 368 15.62 -33.89 -3.87
N GLN A 369 15.18 -32.99 -4.76
CA GLN A 369 14.47 -33.40 -5.98
C GLN A 369 15.42 -33.76 -7.13
N ASN A 370 16.58 -33.12 -7.18
CA ASN A 370 17.67 -33.45 -8.11
C ASN A 370 19.02 -33.03 -7.51
N ALA A 371 20.11 -33.11 -8.28
CA ALA A 371 21.45 -32.77 -7.78
C ALA A 371 21.63 -31.29 -7.36
N LYS A 372 20.77 -30.38 -7.81
CA LYS A 372 20.88 -28.92 -7.59
C LYS A 372 19.80 -28.37 -6.66
N GLU A 373 18.61 -28.96 -6.67
CA GLU A 373 17.43 -28.41 -6.00
C GLU A 373 17.09 -29.19 -4.72
N LEU A 374 17.27 -28.50 -3.59
CA LEU A 374 16.77 -28.91 -2.29
C LEU A 374 15.60 -28.02 -1.91
N TRP A 375 14.48 -28.64 -1.57
CA TRP A 375 13.25 -27.95 -1.14
C TRP A 375 13.07 -28.04 0.36
N TYR A 376 12.78 -26.91 0.98
CA TYR A 376 12.29 -26.80 2.35
C TYR A 376 10.79 -26.53 2.28
N MET A 377 9.99 -27.48 2.80
CA MET A 377 8.54 -27.37 2.83
C MET A 377 8.11 -26.69 4.13
N ILE A 378 7.28 -25.65 4.03
CA ILE A 378 6.78 -24.91 5.20
C ILE A 378 5.44 -25.45 5.68
N ASP A 379 5.06 -25.19 6.93
CA ASP A 379 3.73 -25.48 7.51
C ASP A 379 2.66 -24.41 7.18
N GLY A 380 2.82 -23.69 6.07
CA GLY A 380 1.89 -22.68 5.61
C GLY A 380 1.83 -22.57 4.10
N SER A 381 1.33 -21.45 3.59
CA SER A 381 1.16 -21.24 2.15
C SER A 381 1.40 -19.80 1.75
N PHE A 382 2.20 -19.61 0.70
CA PHE A 382 2.49 -18.32 0.11
C PHE A 382 1.28 -17.79 -0.65
N ILE A 383 0.48 -18.65 -1.30
CA ILE A 383 -0.73 -18.22 -2.01
C ILE A 383 -1.75 -17.58 -1.05
N THR A 384 -1.95 -18.19 0.13
CA THR A 384 -3.05 -17.81 1.01
C THR A 384 -2.66 -16.81 2.08
N GLN A 385 -1.42 -16.84 2.56
CA GLN A 385 -0.98 -16.02 3.70
C GLN A 385 -0.05 -14.88 3.28
N LEU A 386 0.56 -14.96 2.09
CA LEU A 386 1.43 -13.94 1.50
C LEU A 386 1.12 -13.76 0.00
N PRO A 387 -0.15 -13.49 -0.37
CA PRO A 387 -0.65 -13.56 -1.74
C PRO A 387 0.12 -12.69 -2.74
N ASP A 388 0.77 -11.60 -2.31
CA ASP A 388 1.58 -10.77 -3.20
C ASP A 388 2.80 -11.52 -3.76
N ILE A 389 3.30 -12.54 -3.05
CA ILE A 389 4.35 -13.45 -3.57
C ILE A 389 3.82 -14.15 -4.82
N TRP A 390 2.60 -14.68 -4.76
CA TRP A 390 1.99 -15.42 -5.85
C TRP A 390 1.52 -14.51 -6.99
N ALA A 391 0.86 -13.40 -6.66
CA ALA A 391 0.20 -12.52 -7.63
C ALA A 391 1.17 -11.55 -8.31
N LEU A 392 2.12 -11.00 -7.56
CA LEU A 392 3.01 -9.93 -8.02
C LEU A 392 4.48 -10.36 -8.09
N LYS A 393 4.80 -11.60 -7.69
CA LYS A 393 6.19 -12.04 -7.44
C LYS A 393 6.91 -11.13 -6.45
N GLN A 394 6.17 -10.59 -5.48
CA GLN A 394 6.73 -9.66 -4.51
C GLN A 394 7.72 -10.40 -3.61
N HIS A 395 8.92 -9.82 -3.48
CA HIS A 395 9.91 -10.26 -2.52
C HIS A 395 9.64 -9.62 -1.15
N PHE A 396 9.85 -10.43 -0.11
CA PHE A 396 9.81 -10.02 1.29
C PHE A 396 11.14 -10.42 1.94
N ILE A 397 11.51 -9.74 3.01
CA ILE A 397 12.71 -10.12 3.78
C ILE A 397 12.46 -11.51 4.38
N CYS A 398 13.23 -12.50 3.94
CA CYS A 398 13.16 -13.87 4.40
C CYS A 398 14.41 -14.19 5.24
N LEU A 399 14.22 -14.53 6.52
CA LEU A 399 15.33 -14.83 7.44
C LEU A 399 15.07 -16.10 8.25
N PRO A 400 16.12 -16.88 8.61
CA PRO A 400 15.99 -17.90 9.63
C PRO A 400 15.67 -17.27 10.99
N LEU A 401 14.83 -17.94 11.79
CA LEU A 401 14.52 -17.47 13.14
C LEU A 401 15.41 -18.11 14.21
N ASN A 402 16.03 -19.22 13.88
CA ASN A 402 16.95 -19.96 14.73
C ASN A 402 18.04 -20.65 13.88
N ASN A 403 19.05 -21.20 14.56
CA ASN A 403 20.15 -21.96 13.95
C ASN A 403 21.08 -21.13 13.04
N TRP A 404 21.25 -19.84 13.34
CA TRP A 404 22.08 -18.90 12.57
C TRP A 404 23.56 -19.31 12.46
N SER A 405 24.08 -20.05 13.44
CA SER A 405 25.45 -20.52 13.54
C SER A 405 25.73 -21.72 12.65
N ASN A 406 24.69 -22.39 12.15
CA ASN A 406 24.86 -23.50 11.22
C ASN A 406 25.31 -23.02 9.84
N ALA A 407 25.98 -23.91 9.10
CA ALA A 407 26.32 -23.66 7.71
C ALA A 407 25.05 -23.39 6.89
N HIS A 408 25.08 -22.38 6.03
CA HIS A 408 23.96 -22.06 5.15
C HIS A 408 24.11 -22.75 3.81
N ARG A 409 22.97 -23.05 3.18
CA ARG A 409 22.92 -23.50 1.80
C ARG A 409 21.73 -22.90 1.08
N LYS A 410 21.84 -22.81 -0.24
CA LYS A 410 20.75 -22.38 -1.11
C LYS A 410 19.67 -23.46 -1.17
N VAL A 411 18.42 -23.06 -0.93
CA VAL A 411 17.23 -23.94 -0.93
C VAL A 411 16.03 -23.25 -1.57
N MET A 412 15.13 -24.05 -2.14
CA MET A 412 13.81 -23.60 -2.59
C MET A 412 12.81 -23.70 -1.42
N LEU A 413 11.86 -22.79 -1.34
CA LEU A 413 10.78 -22.84 -0.35
C LEU A 413 9.46 -23.20 -1.02
N GLY A 414 8.79 -24.24 -0.53
CA GLY A 414 7.48 -24.68 -1.00
C GLY A 414 6.43 -24.67 0.12
N GLY A 415 5.21 -24.27 -0.21
CA GLY A 415 4.05 -24.26 0.68
C GLY A 415 3.29 -25.59 0.73
N LEU A 416 2.24 -25.63 1.56
CA LEU A 416 1.42 -26.82 1.80
C LEU A 416 0.39 -27.13 0.72
N THR A 417 0.04 -26.16 -0.14
CA THR A 417 -1.02 -26.39 -1.12
C THR A 417 -0.53 -27.36 -2.20
N CYS A 418 -1.48 -28.01 -2.89
CA CYS A 418 -1.16 -28.86 -4.04
C CYS A 418 -0.91 -28.06 -5.33
N ASP A 419 -1.00 -26.73 -5.28
CA ASP A 419 -0.77 -25.85 -6.43
C ASP A 419 0.74 -25.64 -6.64
N SER A 420 1.19 -25.81 -7.88
CA SER A 420 2.61 -25.67 -8.24
C SER A 420 3.14 -24.24 -8.12
N LYS A 421 2.27 -23.25 -7.91
CA LYS A 421 2.65 -21.84 -7.69
C LYS A 421 2.85 -21.48 -6.22
N ASP A 422 2.67 -22.42 -5.30
CA ASP A 422 2.88 -22.18 -3.86
C ASP A 422 4.35 -22.36 -3.48
N TYR A 423 5.18 -21.44 -3.97
CA TYR A 423 6.59 -21.39 -3.68
C TYR A 423 7.04 -19.93 -3.53
N TYR A 424 8.14 -19.72 -2.80
CA TYR A 424 8.77 -18.41 -2.75
C TYR A 424 9.69 -18.25 -3.98
N PRO A 425 9.42 -17.27 -4.88
CA PRO A 425 10.28 -17.00 -6.01
C PRO A 425 11.61 -16.47 -5.48
N SER A 426 12.69 -16.90 -6.13
CA SER A 426 14.01 -16.34 -5.93
C SER A 426 14.27 -15.38 -7.09
N GLY A 427 14.98 -14.28 -6.84
CA GLY A 427 15.13 -13.20 -7.82
C GLY A 427 15.70 -13.67 -9.16
N ASP A 428 15.58 -12.86 -10.21
CA ASP A 428 15.77 -13.26 -11.62
C ASP A 428 17.11 -13.98 -11.95
N ASP A 429 18.13 -13.90 -11.08
CA ASP A 429 19.45 -14.52 -11.26
C ASP A 429 19.83 -15.62 -10.24
N SER A 430 18.97 -15.93 -9.26
CA SER A 430 19.29 -16.93 -8.22
C SER A 430 18.16 -17.94 -8.05
N THR A 431 18.48 -19.24 -7.98
CA THR A 431 17.49 -20.29 -7.67
C THR A 431 17.56 -20.65 -6.18
N GLY A 432 16.79 -19.95 -5.36
CA GLY A 432 16.56 -20.25 -3.95
C GLY A 432 17.17 -19.26 -2.96
N VAL A 433 16.69 -19.33 -1.72
CA VAL A 433 17.14 -18.53 -0.57
C VAL A 433 18.25 -19.25 0.19
N ASN A 434 19.16 -18.50 0.81
CA ASN A 434 20.19 -19.07 1.68
C ASN A 434 19.61 -19.29 3.09
N LEU A 435 19.49 -20.55 3.52
CA LEU A 435 18.98 -20.91 4.84
C LEU A 435 19.93 -21.87 5.57
N PRO A 436 19.87 -21.94 6.92
CA PRO A 436 20.67 -22.86 7.71
C PRO A 436 20.43 -24.31 7.31
N THR A 437 21.52 -25.08 7.25
CA THR A 437 21.45 -26.54 7.26
C THR A 437 21.09 -27.04 8.65
N PHE A 438 20.27 -28.08 8.73
CA PHE A 438 19.86 -28.65 10.00
C PHE A 438 19.49 -30.13 9.87
N ASP A 439 19.77 -30.90 10.92
CA ASP A 439 19.30 -32.27 11.08
C ASP A 439 17.93 -32.25 11.76
N ARG A 440 16.89 -32.66 11.03
CA ARG A 440 15.50 -32.63 11.49
C ARG A 440 15.24 -33.51 12.72
N GLU A 441 16.03 -34.56 12.90
CA GLU A 441 15.91 -35.45 14.05
C GLU A 441 16.46 -34.83 15.35
N ARG A 442 17.27 -33.76 15.21
CA ARG A 442 17.93 -33.09 16.34
C ARG A 442 17.33 -31.74 16.66
N GLN A 443 16.94 -30.98 15.63
CA GLN A 443 16.44 -29.62 15.81
C GLN A 443 15.42 -29.23 14.74
N LYS A 444 14.55 -28.30 15.09
CA LYS A 444 13.61 -27.66 14.17
C LYS A 444 14.24 -26.44 13.53
N GLN A 445 13.78 -26.10 12.33
CA GLN A 445 14.10 -24.85 11.67
C GLN A 445 12.85 -24.02 11.49
N TYR A 446 12.92 -22.76 11.89
CA TYR A 446 11.88 -21.79 11.67
C TYR A 446 12.37 -20.68 10.74
N ILE A 447 11.46 -20.15 9.93
CA ILE A 447 11.74 -19.06 8.99
C ILE A 447 10.69 -17.96 9.15
N GLY A 448 11.10 -16.72 8.91
CA GLY A 448 10.23 -15.56 8.97
C GLY A 448 10.24 -14.74 7.70
N PHE A 449 9.07 -14.24 7.34
CA PHE A 449 8.84 -13.26 6.28
C PHE A 449 8.40 -11.95 6.91
N PHE A 450 9.19 -10.90 6.74
CA PHE A 450 9.00 -9.60 7.39
C PHE A 450 8.48 -8.56 6.41
N HIS A 451 7.94 -7.48 6.97
CA HIS A 451 7.30 -6.37 6.26
C HIS A 451 6.05 -6.80 5.47
N THR A 452 5.29 -7.72 6.06
CA THR A 452 4.09 -8.35 5.47
C THR A 452 2.79 -7.74 6.00
N GLY A 453 2.81 -6.52 6.55
CA GLY A 453 1.65 -5.93 7.25
C GLY A 453 0.64 -5.19 6.39
N ALA A 454 0.92 -5.01 5.08
CA ALA A 454 0.01 -4.39 4.12
C ALA A 454 -0.59 -5.45 3.20
N TYR A 455 -1.90 -5.36 2.93
CA TYR A 455 -2.67 -6.15 1.96
C TYR A 455 -2.79 -7.67 2.18
N GLN A 456 -1.81 -8.33 2.81
CA GLN A 456 -1.71 -9.80 2.79
C GLN A 456 -2.97 -10.47 3.36
N GLU A 457 -3.51 -9.95 4.45
CA GLU A 457 -4.71 -10.49 5.10
C GLU A 457 -5.99 -10.20 4.30
N ALA A 458 -6.07 -9.00 3.73
CA ALA A 458 -7.23 -8.59 2.94
C ALA A 458 -7.33 -9.39 1.62
N LEU A 459 -6.19 -9.58 0.94
CA LEU A 459 -6.12 -10.36 -0.30
C LEU A 459 -6.20 -11.87 -0.05
N GLY A 460 -5.66 -12.35 1.07
CA GLY A 460 -5.71 -13.76 1.46
C GLY A 460 -7.09 -14.22 1.97
N GLY A 461 -8.00 -13.28 2.26
CA GLY A 461 -9.33 -13.55 2.76
C GLY A 461 -9.35 -13.98 4.23
N TYR A 462 -8.50 -13.34 5.08
CA TYR A 462 -8.26 -13.73 6.47
C TYR A 462 -9.52 -14.08 7.26
N GLY A 463 -9.57 -15.32 7.76
CA GLY A 463 -10.70 -15.84 8.52
C GLY A 463 -11.91 -16.28 7.70
N GLY A 464 -11.83 -16.23 6.36
CA GLY A 464 -12.80 -16.77 5.41
C GLY A 464 -12.36 -18.11 4.83
N ILE A 465 -12.63 -18.35 3.55
CA ILE A 465 -12.19 -19.56 2.83
C ILE A 465 -10.98 -19.24 1.97
N SER A 466 -9.94 -20.06 2.08
CA SER A 466 -8.68 -19.90 1.35
C SER A 466 -8.40 -21.13 0.47
N HIS A 467 -7.48 -20.98 -0.49
CA HIS A 467 -7.09 -22.06 -1.41
C HIS A 467 -6.65 -23.32 -0.63
N CYS A 468 -7.06 -24.49 -1.11
CA CYS A 468 -6.89 -25.79 -0.43
C CYS A 468 -7.42 -25.86 1.02
N LEU A 469 -8.30 -24.93 1.44
CA LEU A 469 -8.76 -24.81 2.83
C LEU A 469 -7.61 -24.71 3.83
N ILE A 470 -6.49 -24.08 3.44
CA ILE A 470 -5.40 -23.80 4.36
C ILE A 470 -5.89 -22.82 5.44
N PRO A 471 -5.78 -23.14 6.74
CA PRO A 471 -6.23 -22.27 7.80
C PRO A 471 -5.51 -20.93 7.85
N ALA A 472 -6.26 -19.87 8.14
CA ALA A 472 -5.64 -18.61 8.55
C ALA A 472 -4.78 -18.84 9.82
N PRO A 473 -3.55 -18.31 9.85
CA PRO A 473 -2.63 -18.52 10.97
C PRO A 473 -3.17 -17.86 12.25
N ALA A 474 -2.67 -18.32 13.40
CA ALA A 474 -2.86 -17.56 14.64
C ALA A 474 -2.28 -16.15 14.44
N HIS A 475 -2.93 -15.13 14.99
CA HIS A 475 -2.50 -13.74 14.86
C HIS A 475 -2.25 -13.13 16.23
N VAL A 476 -1.01 -12.70 16.45
CA VAL A 476 -0.52 -12.10 17.68
C VAL A 476 -0.17 -10.64 17.45
N LEU A 477 -0.60 -9.79 18.38
CA LEU A 477 -0.25 -8.37 18.40
C LEU A 477 0.86 -8.18 19.44
N VAL A 478 1.86 -7.40 19.08
CA VAL A 478 2.92 -6.97 19.99
C VAL A 478 2.84 -5.46 20.15
N GLU A 479 2.81 -5.03 21.41
CA GLU A 479 2.67 -3.64 21.82
C GLU A 479 3.74 -3.28 22.84
N LYS A 480 4.01 -1.98 22.99
CA LYS A 480 4.79 -1.45 24.12
C LYS A 480 3.84 -0.84 25.13
N ASN A 481 3.99 -1.23 26.39
CA ASN A 481 3.24 -0.59 27.48
C ASN A 481 3.79 0.82 27.80
N SER A 482 3.17 1.50 28.76
CA SER A 482 3.57 2.85 29.20
C SER A 482 5.00 2.96 29.73
N GLU A 483 5.60 1.86 30.17
CA GLU A 483 6.99 1.78 30.63
C GLU A 483 7.98 1.42 29.49
N GLY A 484 7.48 1.27 28.26
CA GLY A 484 8.25 0.89 27.08
C GLY A 484 8.57 -0.61 26.99
N ARG A 485 8.02 -1.44 27.89
CA ARG A 485 8.21 -2.90 27.88
C ARG A 485 7.31 -3.55 26.86
N LEU A 486 7.84 -4.56 26.18
CA LEU A 486 7.10 -5.36 25.20
C LEU A 486 6.07 -6.25 25.90
N SER A 487 4.87 -6.27 25.35
CA SER A 487 3.79 -7.19 25.72
C SER A 487 3.14 -7.72 24.46
N HIS A 488 2.53 -8.90 24.55
CA HIS A 488 1.87 -9.51 23.40
C HIS A 488 0.53 -10.11 23.80
N CYS A 489 -0.42 -10.10 22.87
CA CYS A 489 -1.73 -10.72 23.04
C CYS A 489 -2.14 -11.48 21.77
N GLN A 490 -2.91 -12.55 21.93
CA GLN A 490 -3.46 -13.28 20.79
C GLN A 490 -4.74 -12.55 20.35
N PHE A 491 -4.71 -11.97 19.15
CA PHE A 491 -5.89 -11.36 18.54
C PHE A 491 -6.88 -12.43 18.08
N ARG A 492 -6.38 -13.47 17.42
CA ARG A 492 -7.19 -14.60 16.98
C ARG A 492 -6.38 -15.90 17.02
N PRO A 493 -6.95 -17.03 17.48
CA PRO A 493 -6.32 -18.33 17.29
C PRO A 493 -6.30 -18.71 15.81
N GLN A 494 -5.55 -19.76 15.47
CA GLN A 494 -5.59 -20.36 14.14
C GLN A 494 -7.03 -20.76 13.80
N GLN A 495 -7.42 -20.53 12.56
CA GLN A 495 -8.77 -20.85 12.09
C GLN A 495 -9.05 -22.35 12.20
N ASP A 496 -10.22 -22.70 12.74
CA ASP A 496 -10.64 -24.10 12.86
C ASP A 496 -11.54 -24.53 11.68
N SER A 497 -11.75 -25.84 11.55
CA SER A 497 -12.59 -26.40 10.50
C SER A 497 -14.07 -26.00 10.64
N ARG A 498 -14.55 -25.68 11.85
CA ARG A 498 -15.95 -25.29 12.07
C ARG A 498 -16.22 -23.91 11.49
N ASP A 499 -15.28 -22.98 11.64
CA ASP A 499 -15.36 -21.65 11.01
C ASP A 499 -15.40 -21.78 9.49
N MET A 500 -14.52 -22.59 8.89
CA MET A 500 -14.55 -22.85 7.44
C MET A 500 -15.85 -23.51 7.00
N PHE A 501 -16.32 -24.51 7.73
CA PHE A 501 -17.54 -25.22 7.42
C PHE A 501 -18.76 -24.30 7.43
N ARG A 502 -18.81 -23.35 8.37
CA ARG A 502 -19.85 -22.31 8.40
C ARG A 502 -19.86 -21.49 7.11
N HIS A 503 -18.68 -21.07 6.62
CA HIS A 503 -18.58 -20.31 5.37
C HIS A 503 -18.94 -21.14 4.11
N LEU A 504 -18.66 -22.44 4.13
CA LEU A 504 -19.00 -23.38 3.05
C LEU A 504 -20.45 -23.86 3.08
N GLY A 505 -21.24 -23.46 4.10
CA GLY A 505 -22.64 -23.88 4.23
C GLY A 505 -22.84 -25.28 4.81
N TYR A 506 -21.80 -25.90 5.38
CA TYR A 506 -21.95 -27.12 6.16
C TYR A 506 -22.58 -26.77 7.51
N THR A 507 -23.86 -27.12 7.66
CA THR A 507 -24.55 -27.03 8.95
C THR A 507 -24.02 -28.13 9.87
N SER A 508 -23.75 -27.80 11.14
CA SER A 508 -23.57 -28.87 12.13
C SER A 508 -24.85 -29.70 12.14
N PRO A 509 -24.79 -31.05 12.18
CA PRO A 509 -25.97 -31.83 12.49
C PRO A 509 -26.50 -31.31 13.82
N SER A 510 -27.77 -30.89 13.81
CA SER A 510 -28.51 -30.52 15.00
C SER A 510 -28.22 -31.54 16.09
N THR A 511 -27.67 -31.12 17.21
CA THR A 511 -27.62 -31.94 18.41
C THR A 511 -29.07 -32.40 18.66
N PRO A 512 -29.37 -33.71 18.69
CA PRO A 512 -30.74 -34.14 18.92
C PRO A 512 -31.17 -33.62 20.29
N SER A 513 -32.31 -32.94 20.29
CA SER A 513 -32.99 -32.33 21.43
C SER A 513 -33.24 -33.29 22.58
#